data_AF-A0A7W4Z8T7-F1
#
_entry.id   AF-A0A7W4Z8T7-F1
#
_cell.length_a   1.000
_cell.length_b   1.000
_cell.length_c   1.000
_cell.angle_alpha   90.00
_cell.angle_beta   90.00
_cell.angle_gamma   90.00
#
_symmetry.space_group_name_H-M   'P 1'
#
loop_
_entity.id
_entity.type
_entity.pdbx_description
1 polymer ?
#
loop_
_entity_poly.entity_id
_entity_poly.type
_entity_poly.pdbx_seq_one_letter_code
_entity_poly.pdbx_strand_id
1 'polypeptide(L)'
;MIGFTEWRLPGDAPRPYGTALDDKGRLWIADTGVIPNHILGFDTATEKFISATEVPSGGNVRHMMFNKADGSFWFGVDAGYLAQGNP
;
A
#
# COMPACT_ATOMS: atom_id res chain seq x y z
N MET A 1 -18.92 18.59 13.40
CA MET A 1 -18.56 18.85 11.98
C MET A 1 -17.39 17.94 11.66
N ILE A 2 -17.45 17.17 10.59
CA ILE A 2 -16.35 16.27 10.19
C ILE A 2 -15.46 17.06 9.22
N GLY A 3 -14.14 17.00 9.40
CA GLY A 3 -13.14 17.58 8.51
C GLY A 3 -12.33 16.49 7.83
N PHE A 4 -11.81 16.77 6.63
CA PHE A 4 -11.01 15.85 5.84
C PHE A 4 -9.68 16.51 5.48
N THR A 5 -8.60 15.72 5.55
CA THR A 5 -7.28 16.06 5.01
C THR A 5 -6.95 15.01 3.97
N GLU A 6 -6.41 15.44 2.83
CA GLU A 6 -6.17 14.59 1.67
C GLU A 6 -4.73 14.75 1.20
N TRP A 7 -4.08 13.63 0.83
CA TRP A 7 -2.74 13.61 0.26
C TRP A 7 -2.79 12.94 -1.11
N ARG A 8 -2.32 13.64 -2.13
CA ARG A 8 -2.22 13.06 -3.48
C ARG A 8 -1.09 12.03 -3.51
N LEU A 9 -1.40 10.81 -3.93
CA LEU A 9 -0.38 9.78 -4.16
C LEU A 9 0.62 10.25 -5.25
N PRO A 10 1.92 9.91 -5.11
CA PRO A 10 2.89 10.12 -6.17
C PRO A 10 2.54 9.32 -7.44
N GLY A 11 2.95 9.82 -8.60
CA GLY A 11 2.70 9.20 -9.90
C GLY A 11 1.76 10.01 -10.80
N ASP A 12 1.71 9.63 -12.09
CA ASP A 12 1.01 10.40 -13.12
C ASP A 12 -0.52 10.24 -13.05
N ALA A 13 -0.99 9.01 -12.78
CA ALA A 13 -2.42 8.67 -12.73
C ALA A 13 -2.72 7.66 -11.59
N PRO A 14 -2.46 8.02 -10.32
CA PRO A 14 -2.58 7.09 -9.21
C PRO A 14 -4.02 6.61 -9.01
N ARG A 15 -4.17 5.34 -8.63
CA ARG A 15 -5.45 4.71 -8.29
C ARG A 15 -5.28 3.90 -7.00
N PRO A 16 -5.43 4.51 -5.82
CA PRO A 16 -5.30 3.79 -4.55
C PRO A 16 -6.40 2.72 -4.43
N TYR A 17 -6.05 1.54 -3.92
CA TYR A 17 -7.03 0.47 -3.68
C TYR A 17 -6.90 -0.15 -2.28
N GLY A 18 -6.01 -1.12 -2.11
CA GLY A 18 -5.80 -1.80 -0.84
C GLY A 18 -4.95 -0.94 0.11
N THR A 19 -5.26 -0.97 1.41
CA THR A 19 -4.43 -0.34 2.43
C THR A 19 -4.25 -1.23 3.65
N ALA A 20 -3.11 -1.09 4.34
CA ALA A 20 -2.83 -1.74 5.61
C ALA A 20 -2.04 -0.79 6.53
N LEU A 21 -2.54 -0.51 7.73
CA LEU A 21 -1.84 0.30 8.73
C LEU A 21 -0.99 -0.63 9.61
N ASP A 22 0.32 -0.40 9.66
CA ASP A 22 1.21 -1.17 10.53
C ASP A 22 1.21 -0.65 11.98
N ASP A 23 1.87 -1.39 12.87
CA ASP A 23 1.96 -1.07 14.30
C ASP A 23 2.90 0.10 14.63
N LYS A 24 3.59 0.66 13.62
CA LYS A 24 4.41 1.87 13.72
C LYS A 24 3.69 3.11 13.16
N GLY A 25 2.44 2.98 12.75
CA GLY A 25 1.66 4.09 12.19
C GLY A 25 2.03 4.43 10.74
N ARG A 26 2.60 3.49 9.99
CA ARG A 26 2.82 3.64 8.54
C ARG A 26 1.69 2.97 7.78
N LEU A 27 1.08 3.70 6.85
CA LEU A 27 0.04 3.19 5.96
C LEU A 27 0.69 2.67 4.67
N TRP A 28 0.49 1.39 4.41
CA TRP A 28 0.89 0.72 3.17
C TRP A 28 -0.27 0.77 2.20
N ILE A 29 -0.04 1.23 0.97
CA ILE A 29 -1.10 1.57 0.01
C ILE A 29 -0.76 0.94 -1.34
N ALA A 30 -1.68 0.15 -1.90
CA ALA A 30 -1.56 -0.32 -3.28
C ALA A 30 -1.99 0.78 -4.25
N ASP A 31 -1.07 1.22 -5.11
CA ASP A 31 -1.37 2.04 -6.28
C ASP A 31 -1.57 1.14 -7.51
N THR A 32 -2.82 1.05 -7.99
CA THR A 32 -3.21 0.29 -9.18
C THR A 32 -3.28 1.17 -10.44
N GLY A 33 -2.76 2.40 -10.38
CA GLY A 33 -2.64 3.29 -11.53
C GLY A 33 -1.53 2.86 -12.50
N VAL A 34 -0.62 2.00 -12.02
CA VAL A 34 0.53 1.45 -12.75
C VAL A 34 0.48 -0.08 -12.71
N ILE A 35 1.03 -0.75 -13.73
CA ILE A 35 1.15 -2.22 -13.78
C ILE A 35 2.60 -2.56 -14.17
N PRO A 36 3.35 -3.36 -13.38
CA PRO A 36 2.94 -3.94 -12.10
C PRO A 36 2.60 -2.89 -11.03
N ASN A 37 1.64 -3.19 -10.16
CA ASN A 37 1.24 -2.25 -9.11
C ASN A 37 2.43 -1.88 -8.21
N HIS A 38 2.38 -0.68 -7.66
CA HIS A 38 3.28 -0.28 -6.58
C HIS A 38 2.61 -0.41 -5.21
N ILE A 39 3.38 -0.77 -4.20
CA ILE A 39 3.06 -0.51 -2.80
C ILE A 39 3.78 0.76 -2.36
N LEU A 40 3.02 1.74 -1.92
CA LEU A 40 3.50 2.99 -1.36
C LEU A 40 3.47 2.93 0.16
N GLY A 41 4.52 3.41 0.83
CA GLY A 41 4.51 3.63 2.27
C GLY A 41 4.22 5.10 2.57
N PHE A 42 3.32 5.37 3.51
CA PHE A 42 3.01 6.70 4.01
C PHE A 42 3.16 6.75 5.53
N ASP A 43 4.04 7.60 6.03
CA ASP A 43 4.20 7.85 7.46
C ASP A 43 3.11 8.84 7.91
N THR A 44 2.21 8.38 8.77
CA THR A 44 1.08 9.19 9.25
C THR A 44 1.48 10.27 10.27
N ALA A 45 2.65 10.15 10.90
CA ALA A 45 3.14 11.14 11.85
C ALA A 45 3.80 12.33 11.13
N THR A 46 4.50 12.06 10.03
CA THR A 46 5.18 13.12 9.23
C THR A 46 4.41 13.54 7.99
N GLU A 47 3.32 12.84 7.67
CA GLU A 47 2.46 13.08 6.51
C GLU A 47 3.21 12.99 5.17
N LYS A 48 4.15 12.05 5.07
CA LYS A 48 5.04 11.89 3.92
C LYS A 48 5.00 10.48 3.36
N PHE A 49 5.08 10.38 2.04
CA PHE A 49 5.41 9.13 1.36
C PHE A 49 6.89 8.80 1.61
N ILE A 50 7.15 7.58 2.09
CA ILE A 50 8.47 7.12 2.53
C ILE A 50 9.04 6.00 1.65
N SER A 51 8.21 5.36 0.83
CA SER A 51 8.63 4.30 -0.09
C SER A 51 7.66 4.14 -1.25
N ALA A 52 8.16 3.58 -2.35
CA ALA A 52 7.40 3.08 -3.48
C ALA A 52 8.11 1.83 -3.99
N THR A 53 7.42 0.69 -4.00
CA THR A 53 8.02 -0.60 -4.35
C THR A 53 7.13 -1.35 -5.33
N GLU A 54 7.71 -1.80 -6.43
CA GLU A 54 7.02 -2.61 -7.44
C GLU A 54 6.67 -3.99 -6.88
N VAL A 55 5.45 -4.46 -7.16
CA VAL A 55 5.03 -5.83 -6.88
C VAL A 55 5.48 -6.73 -8.04
N PRO A 56 6.47 -7.63 -7.82
CA PRO A 56 7.19 -8.29 -8.91
C PRO A 56 6.35 -9.34 -9.66
N SER A 57 5.24 -9.80 -9.08
CA SER A 57 4.38 -10.81 -9.70
C SER A 57 3.61 -10.29 -10.92
N GLY A 58 3.57 -8.97 -11.14
CA GLY A 58 2.63 -8.38 -12.09
C GLY A 58 1.19 -8.47 -11.62
N GLY A 59 0.28 -7.87 -12.38
CA GLY A 59 -1.15 -7.82 -12.04
C GLY A 59 -1.50 -6.78 -10.99
N ASN A 60 -2.76 -6.80 -10.57
CA ASN A 60 -3.32 -5.86 -9.62
C ASN A 60 -3.39 -6.48 -8.23
N VAL A 61 -2.91 -5.73 -7.24
CA VAL A 61 -3.05 -6.01 -5.81
C VAL A 61 -4.52 -5.96 -5.41
N ARG A 62 -4.92 -6.85 -4.51
CA ARG A 62 -6.25 -6.89 -3.89
C ARG A 62 -6.16 -6.54 -2.39
N HIS A 63 -7.24 -6.76 -1.65
CA HIS A 63 -7.35 -6.51 -0.21
C HIS A 63 -6.04 -6.81 0.53
N MET A 64 -5.60 -5.84 1.35
CA MET A 64 -4.37 -5.93 2.14
C MET A 64 -4.74 -6.15 3.62
N MET A 65 -3.89 -6.86 4.36
CA MET A 65 -4.07 -7.11 5.78
C MET A 65 -2.72 -7.00 6.49
N PHE A 66 -2.68 -6.31 7.63
CA PHE A 66 -1.48 -6.26 8.47
C PHE A 66 -1.51 -7.39 9.51
N ASN A 67 -0.44 -8.19 9.56
CA ASN A 67 -0.24 -9.23 10.55
C ASN A 67 0.66 -8.72 11.69
N LYS A 68 0.06 -8.40 12.83
CA LYS A 68 0.80 -7.91 14.01
C LYS A 68 1.78 -8.93 14.60
N ALA A 69 1.57 -10.23 14.38
CA ALA A 69 2.40 -11.26 14.98
C ALA A 69 3.83 -11.25 14.46
N ASP A 70 4.03 -10.91 13.18
CA ASP A 70 5.34 -10.88 12.52
C ASP A 70 5.68 -9.50 11.91
N GLY A 71 4.77 -8.52 12.02
CA GLY A 71 4.98 -7.17 11.51
C GLY A 71 4.87 -7.06 9.98
N SER A 72 4.39 -8.09 9.30
CA SER A 72 4.24 -8.10 7.84
C SER A 72 2.85 -7.63 7.40
N PHE A 73 2.70 -7.31 6.12
CA PHE A 73 1.39 -7.16 5.49
C PHE A 73 1.23 -8.16 4.34
N TRP A 74 0.04 -8.71 4.20
CA TRP A 74 -0.31 -9.74 3.24
C TRP A 74 -1.33 -9.23 2.25
N PHE A 75 -1.22 -9.67 1.00
CA PHE A 75 -2.15 -9.28 -0.06
C PHE A 75 -2.18 -10.30 -1.19
N GLY A 76 -3.36 -10.43 -1.80
CA GLY A 76 -3.52 -11.18 -3.04
C GLY A 76 -3.14 -10.33 -4.25
N VAL A 77 -2.69 -10.99 -5.31
CA VAL A 77 -2.46 -10.40 -6.63
C VAL A 77 -3.21 -11.23 -7.66
N ASP A 78 -4.01 -10.58 -8.51
CA ASP A 78 -4.89 -11.26 -9.47
C ASP A 78 -4.15 -12.03 -10.59
N ALA A 79 -2.82 -11.93 -10.64
CA ALA A 79 -1.95 -12.80 -11.41
C ALA A 79 -1.76 -14.20 -10.79
N GLY A 80 -2.48 -14.53 -9.70
CA GLY A 80 -2.45 -15.86 -9.07
C GLY A 80 -1.46 -15.98 -7.91
N TYR A 81 -1.07 -14.87 -7.29
CA TYR A 81 -0.08 -14.84 -6.21
C TYR A 81 -0.69 -14.39 -4.89
N LEU A 82 -0.25 -15.01 -3.80
CA LEU A 82 -0.32 -14.45 -2.46
C LEU A 82 1.07 -13.86 -2.15
N ALA A 83 1.12 -12.59 -1.77
CA ALA A 83 2.35 -11.88 -1.47
C ALA A 83 2.37 -11.39 -0.03
N GLN A 84 3.58 -11.35 0.53
CA GLN A 84 3.89 -10.80 1.84
C GLN A 84 4.88 -9.65 1.64
N GLY A 85 4.57 -8.48 2.20
CA GLY A 85 5.48 -7.35 2.31
C GLY A 85 5.99 -7.22 3.75
N ASN A 86 7.28 -6.93 3.89
CA ASN A 86 7.95 -6.69 5.17
C ASN A 86 8.36 -5.21 5.25
N PRO A 87 7.67 -4.41 6.07
CA PRO A 87 7.90 -2.97 6.31
C PRO A 87 9.29 -2.55 6.81
#